data_AF-A0A0F9JY02-F1
#
_entry.id   AF-A0A0F9JY02-F1
#
_cell.length_a   1.000
_cell.length_b   1.000
_cell.length_c   1.000
_cell.angle_alpha   90.00
_cell.angle_beta   90.00
_cell.angle_gamma   90.00
#
_symmetry.space_group_name_H-M   'P 1'
#
loop_
_entity.id
_entity.type
_entity.pdbx_description
1 polymer ?
#
loop_
_entity_poly.entity_id
_entity_poly.type
_entity_poly.pdbx_seq_one_letter_code
_entity_poly.pdbx_strand_id
1 'polypeptide(L)'
;MFLSPVLSQTSGEFDNITNKKRVDEGYSEKNLKSSGYWNLEFKIHIDNNWSETKATYNWCSGSGTWSDPYVIENVTVNGGNSGSPILIENSNVYFRIKNCTVYNSSSGIFPIYEGGIKVVNVTKGVIINNIAFNNQIGILLYNSENNTLSGNKANNNTDSGILLAESNNNLVWENTANYNIDSTGNSSFGINLYLSNNNTISGNTVENNNGEGIILEGSDRNTLSGNTANNNNGRGIYLSISDNNTISGNIVNYNFKSGIYLYFSENNSVSGNFANQNNNNGIYLYYSENNTLSGNFANNNDYGIYLDNSDDNLVWGNIVNNNDEEGIRLYLSNKNNISENIANHNIRFGILLEESNINLVWGNTANYNIGGIWLYDLSNKNTILGNTVNNNNGVGILLIFGNKNNFSENIANNNKRSGIILEGSDNNTLSGNTANNNEMSGMDLLSSDNNNLSGNKANNNKESGIYLYYSENNTLSGNFANNNYYGINLAASNFNNITENTLFDNNICYSEDETSIGNTFKNNICVKVEPREDDWIISGVIGIIIALIILIGLSVLYWQFKRKVK
;
A
#
# COMPACT_ATOMS: atom_id res chain seq x y z
N MET A 1 -4.81 -12.93 17.47
CA MET A 1 -6.07 -13.62 17.14
C MET A 1 -6.31 -13.31 15.68
N PHE A 2 -5.83 -14.19 14.78
CA PHE A 2 -5.77 -13.94 13.35
C PHE A 2 -7.15 -14.13 12.74
N LEU A 3 -7.84 -13.02 12.46
CA LEU A 3 -8.94 -13.03 11.51
C LEU A 3 -8.31 -12.92 10.13
N SER A 4 -8.23 -14.05 9.41
CA SER A 4 -8.09 -14.00 7.96
C SER A 4 -9.17 -13.06 7.44
N PRO A 5 -8.85 -12.09 6.57
CA PRO A 5 -9.88 -11.35 5.88
C PRO A 5 -10.68 -12.39 5.09
N VAL A 6 -11.97 -12.52 5.42
CA VAL A 6 -12.92 -13.19 4.57
C VAL A 6 -12.84 -12.46 3.24
N LEU A 7 -12.18 -13.08 2.26
CA LEU A 7 -12.28 -12.69 0.87
C LEU A 7 -13.78 -12.68 0.57
N SER A 8 -14.39 -11.50 0.53
CA SER A 8 -15.65 -11.39 -0.19
C SER A 8 -15.27 -11.67 -1.63
N GLN A 9 -15.49 -12.91 -2.07
CA GLN A 9 -15.53 -13.23 -3.49
C GLN A 9 -16.50 -12.23 -4.11
N THR A 10 -15.97 -11.29 -4.89
CA THR A 10 -16.77 -10.51 -5.81
C THR A 10 -17.31 -11.53 -6.81
N SER A 11 -18.55 -11.94 -6.60
CA SER A 11 -19.29 -12.77 -7.55
C SER A 11 -19.20 -12.09 -8.91
N GLY A 12 -18.66 -12.78 -9.91
CA GLY A 12 -18.48 -12.32 -11.30
C GLY A 12 -19.80 -12.11 -12.02
N GLU A 13 -20.61 -11.18 -11.53
CA GLU A 13 -21.97 -10.91 -11.99
C GLU A 13 -21.94 -9.85 -13.08
N PHE A 14 -22.38 -10.21 -14.29
CA PHE A 14 -22.65 -9.20 -15.30
C PHE A 14 -23.99 -8.50 -15.00
N ASP A 15 -24.08 -7.19 -15.30
CA ASP A 15 -25.23 -6.43 -15.83
C ASP A 15 -25.71 -5.21 -15.01
N ASN A 16 -25.98 -4.07 -15.66
CA ASN A 16 -26.66 -2.94 -15.00
C ASN A 16 -27.69 -2.17 -15.86
N ILE A 17 -27.95 -2.59 -17.10
CA ILE A 17 -28.94 -1.89 -17.97
C ILE A 17 -29.94 -2.87 -18.60
N THR A 18 -29.61 -4.18 -18.70
CA THR A 18 -30.24 -5.08 -19.68
C THR A 18 -30.83 -6.38 -19.13
N ASN A 19 -30.76 -6.55 -17.82
CA ASN A 19 -31.50 -7.49 -16.98
C ASN A 19 -31.22 -9.02 -17.13
N LYS A 20 -29.97 -9.55 -17.17
CA LYS A 20 -29.65 -11.00 -16.95
C LYS A 20 -28.21 -11.34 -16.47
N LYS A 21 -28.16 -12.27 -15.49
CA LYS A 21 -27.01 -13.00 -14.88
C LYS A 21 -26.42 -14.09 -15.80
N ARG A 22 -25.17 -14.56 -15.61
CA ARG A 22 -24.54 -15.61 -16.46
C ARG A 22 -23.93 -16.80 -15.70
N VAL A 23 -23.93 -17.92 -16.46
CA VAL A 23 -23.36 -19.27 -16.24
C VAL A 23 -24.19 -20.14 -15.28
N ASP A 24 -25.06 -20.97 -15.87
CA ASP A 24 -25.76 -22.17 -15.33
C ASP A 24 -27.29 -22.10 -15.22
N GLU A 25 -27.91 -20.93 -15.14
CA GLU A 25 -29.38 -20.85 -15.14
C GLU A 25 -29.96 -20.50 -16.52
N GLY A 26 -30.59 -21.48 -17.17
CA GLY A 26 -31.34 -21.32 -18.42
C GLY A 26 -30.57 -21.58 -19.72
N TYR A 27 -29.26 -21.87 -19.66
CA TYR A 27 -28.51 -22.42 -20.79
C TYR A 27 -28.80 -23.93 -20.91
N SER A 28 -29.35 -24.35 -22.05
CA SER A 28 -29.38 -25.77 -22.41
C SER A 28 -28.08 -26.10 -23.12
N GLU A 29 -27.24 -26.95 -22.52
CA GLU A 29 -26.07 -27.50 -23.21
C GLU A 29 -26.52 -28.22 -24.48
N LYS A 30 -25.97 -27.81 -25.64
CA LYS A 30 -26.36 -28.34 -26.94
C LYS A 30 -25.34 -29.31 -27.48
N ASN A 31 -25.84 -30.38 -28.07
CA ASN A 31 -25.05 -31.35 -28.80
C ASN A 31 -24.58 -30.73 -30.13
N LEU A 32 -23.28 -30.85 -30.41
CA LEU A 32 -22.72 -30.62 -31.74
C LEU A 32 -23.42 -31.52 -32.77
N LYS A 33 -23.39 -31.14 -34.06
CA LYS A 33 -23.94 -31.98 -35.14
C LYS A 33 -23.35 -33.41 -35.12
N SER A 34 -22.09 -33.52 -34.67
CA SER A 34 -21.47 -34.75 -34.21
C SER A 34 -20.60 -34.46 -32.99
N SER A 35 -20.79 -35.20 -31.89
CA SER A 35 -19.89 -35.12 -30.72
C SER A 35 -18.49 -35.62 -31.10
N GLY A 36 -17.46 -34.78 -31.00
CA GLY A 36 -16.10 -35.16 -31.34
C GLY A 36 -15.06 -34.07 -31.05
N TYR A 37 -13.79 -34.43 -31.21
CA TYR A 37 -12.62 -33.53 -31.19
C TYR A 37 -12.20 -33.25 -32.64
N TRP A 38 -11.91 -31.99 -32.97
CA TRP A 38 -11.69 -31.53 -34.33
C TRP A 38 -10.28 -30.96 -34.47
N ASN A 39 -9.44 -31.57 -35.31
CA ASN A 39 -8.18 -30.96 -35.72
C ASN A 39 -8.37 -30.32 -37.10
N LEU A 40 -8.33 -28.99 -37.18
CA LEU A 40 -8.59 -28.26 -38.42
C LEU A 40 -7.30 -27.92 -39.14
N GLU A 41 -7.26 -28.23 -40.43
CA GLU A 41 -6.16 -27.85 -41.34
C GLU A 41 -6.30 -26.42 -41.88
N PHE A 42 -7.29 -25.66 -41.38
CA PHE A 42 -7.58 -24.29 -41.77
C PHE A 42 -7.94 -23.43 -40.56
N LYS A 43 -7.74 -22.12 -40.72
CA LYS A 43 -8.07 -21.11 -39.70
C LYS A 43 -9.57 -20.85 -39.67
N ILE A 44 -10.11 -20.55 -38.49
CA ILE A 44 -11.50 -20.12 -38.35
C ILE A 44 -11.54 -18.61 -38.49
N HIS A 45 -12.32 -18.13 -39.46
CA HIS A 45 -12.65 -16.72 -39.61
C HIS A 45 -14.17 -16.56 -39.67
N ILE A 46 -14.71 -15.75 -38.77
CA ILE A 46 -16.13 -15.42 -38.73
C ILE A 46 -16.27 -13.91 -38.67
N ASP A 47 -16.72 -13.31 -39.76
CA ASP A 47 -17.06 -11.89 -39.86
C ASP A 47 -18.58 -11.74 -39.85
N ASN A 48 -19.16 -11.87 -38.65
CA ASN A 48 -20.60 -11.92 -38.38
C ASN A 48 -21.43 -12.93 -39.22
N ASN A 49 -20.78 -13.87 -39.94
CA ASN A 49 -21.42 -14.85 -40.83
C ASN A 49 -21.73 -16.19 -40.14
N TRP A 50 -21.98 -16.16 -38.82
CA TRP A 50 -22.21 -17.33 -37.97
C TRP A 50 -23.23 -18.35 -38.50
N SER A 51 -24.35 -17.87 -39.07
CA SER A 51 -25.41 -18.72 -39.62
C SER A 51 -24.89 -19.62 -40.75
N GLU A 52 -24.03 -19.07 -41.61
CA GLU A 52 -23.38 -19.79 -42.70
C GLU A 52 -22.33 -20.77 -42.15
N THR A 53 -21.47 -20.31 -41.25
CA THR A 53 -20.45 -21.16 -40.60
C THR A 53 -21.09 -22.37 -39.93
N LYS A 54 -22.16 -22.17 -39.16
CA LYS A 54 -22.92 -23.26 -38.54
C LYS A 54 -23.56 -24.16 -39.59
N ALA A 55 -24.09 -23.64 -40.69
CA ALA A 55 -24.70 -24.47 -41.72
C ALA A 55 -23.67 -25.40 -42.37
N THR A 56 -22.48 -24.87 -42.65
CA THR A 56 -21.38 -25.54 -43.34
C THR A 56 -20.62 -26.54 -42.46
N TYR A 57 -20.30 -26.17 -41.22
CA TYR A 57 -19.38 -26.94 -40.38
C TYR A 57 -20.09 -27.67 -39.22
N ASN A 58 -19.55 -28.84 -38.85
CA ASN A 58 -20.12 -29.68 -37.79
C ASN A 58 -19.60 -29.34 -36.38
N TRP A 59 -18.46 -28.65 -36.29
CA TRP A 59 -17.86 -28.16 -35.05
C TRP A 59 -18.46 -26.83 -34.55
N CYS A 60 -19.39 -26.24 -35.31
CA CYS A 60 -20.12 -25.02 -34.95
C CYS A 60 -21.61 -25.32 -34.77
N SER A 61 -22.22 -24.80 -33.70
CA SER A 61 -23.65 -24.98 -33.39
C SER A 61 -24.28 -23.70 -32.83
N GLY A 62 -25.56 -23.73 -32.42
CA GLY A 62 -26.24 -22.59 -31.78
C GLY A 62 -27.04 -21.66 -32.71
N SER A 63 -27.73 -20.65 -32.19
CA SER A 63 -28.49 -19.68 -33.02
C SER A 63 -28.09 -18.23 -32.79
N GLY A 64 -27.14 -17.96 -31.89
CA GLY A 64 -26.69 -16.61 -31.57
C GLY A 64 -27.58 -15.89 -30.56
N THR A 65 -28.57 -16.57 -29.99
CA THR A 65 -29.44 -16.01 -28.94
C THR A 65 -28.85 -16.27 -27.56
N TRP A 66 -29.29 -15.55 -26.53
CA TRP A 66 -28.76 -15.73 -25.17
C TRP A 66 -28.95 -17.17 -24.63
N SER A 67 -30.12 -17.78 -24.85
CA SER A 67 -30.41 -19.16 -24.42
C SER A 67 -29.84 -20.21 -25.36
N ASP A 68 -29.39 -19.82 -26.55
CA ASP A 68 -28.82 -20.69 -27.57
C ASP A 68 -27.70 -19.97 -28.34
N PRO A 69 -26.58 -19.67 -27.67
CA PRO A 69 -25.47 -18.94 -28.27
C PRO A 69 -24.83 -19.76 -29.38
N TYR A 70 -24.19 -19.12 -30.35
CA TYR A 70 -23.27 -19.85 -31.24
C TYR A 70 -22.16 -20.51 -30.42
N VAL A 71 -21.73 -21.72 -30.78
CA VAL A 71 -20.70 -22.44 -30.04
C VAL A 71 -19.66 -23.00 -30.99
N ILE A 72 -18.39 -22.66 -30.75
CA ILE A 72 -17.20 -23.31 -31.27
C ILE A 72 -16.61 -24.12 -30.11
N GLU A 73 -16.45 -25.43 -30.28
CA GLU A 73 -16.03 -26.31 -29.19
C GLU A 73 -15.12 -27.47 -29.65
N ASN A 74 -14.16 -27.84 -28.79
CA ASN A 74 -13.27 -29.01 -28.96
C ASN A 74 -12.48 -28.95 -30.28
N VAL A 75 -12.05 -27.75 -30.66
CA VAL A 75 -11.35 -27.50 -31.92
C VAL A 75 -9.88 -27.23 -31.65
N THR A 76 -9.00 -27.84 -32.44
CA THR A 76 -7.57 -27.53 -32.49
C THR A 76 -7.24 -26.89 -33.82
N VAL A 77 -6.62 -25.72 -33.76
CA VAL A 77 -6.29 -24.92 -34.95
C VAL A 77 -4.83 -24.48 -34.88
N ASN A 78 -4.07 -24.88 -35.89
CA ASN A 78 -2.70 -24.42 -36.13
C ASN A 78 -2.73 -23.23 -37.08
N GLY A 79 -2.27 -22.06 -36.63
CA GLY A 79 -2.20 -20.85 -37.46
C GLY A 79 -1.13 -20.89 -38.56
N GLY A 80 -0.20 -21.86 -38.50
CA GLY A 80 0.86 -22.02 -39.50
C GLY A 80 1.81 -20.81 -39.59
N ASN A 81 1.93 -20.05 -38.51
CA ASN A 81 2.63 -18.76 -38.43
C ASN A 81 2.06 -17.71 -39.41
N SER A 82 0.74 -17.76 -39.67
CA SER A 82 0.04 -16.85 -40.58
C SER A 82 -1.32 -16.44 -40.02
N GLY A 83 -1.47 -15.17 -39.62
CA GLY A 83 -2.69 -14.62 -39.03
C GLY A 83 -3.09 -15.29 -37.70
N SER A 84 -4.28 -14.97 -37.23
CA SER A 84 -4.90 -15.57 -36.04
C SER A 84 -5.54 -16.93 -36.36
N PRO A 85 -5.27 -18.01 -35.59
CA PRO A 85 -5.95 -19.31 -35.74
C PRO A 85 -7.48 -19.21 -35.67
N ILE A 86 -8.01 -18.45 -34.71
CA ILE A 86 -9.42 -18.12 -34.61
C ILE A 86 -9.57 -16.60 -34.63
N LEU A 87 -10.28 -16.08 -35.62
CA LEU A 87 -10.61 -14.66 -35.77
C LEU A 87 -12.13 -14.49 -35.83
N ILE A 88 -12.68 -13.71 -34.90
CA ILE A 88 -14.09 -13.29 -34.90
C ILE A 88 -14.16 -11.78 -35.05
N GLU A 89 -14.93 -11.29 -36.02
CA GLU A 89 -15.05 -9.87 -36.30
C GLU A 89 -16.51 -9.44 -36.37
N ASN A 90 -16.75 -8.18 -35.97
CA ASN A 90 -18.02 -7.46 -36.16
C ASN A 90 -19.27 -8.20 -35.63
N SER A 91 -19.11 -8.99 -34.58
CA SER A 91 -20.15 -9.86 -34.04
C SER A 91 -20.79 -9.25 -32.79
N ASN A 92 -22.12 -9.10 -32.81
CA ASN A 92 -22.90 -8.61 -31.67
C ASN A 92 -23.96 -9.62 -31.17
N VAL A 93 -23.84 -10.86 -31.62
CA VAL A 93 -24.66 -12.01 -31.20
C VAL A 93 -24.00 -12.75 -30.04
N TYR A 94 -24.77 -13.56 -29.31
CA TYR A 94 -24.21 -14.38 -28.23
C TYR A 94 -23.43 -15.56 -28.82
N PHE A 95 -22.16 -15.71 -28.44
CA PHE A 95 -21.37 -16.88 -28.82
C PHE A 95 -20.46 -17.39 -27.70
N ARG A 96 -19.96 -18.61 -27.85
CA ARG A 96 -18.98 -19.26 -26.96
C ARG A 96 -17.87 -19.90 -27.79
N ILE A 97 -16.62 -19.67 -27.38
CA ILE A 97 -15.45 -20.44 -27.83
C ILE A 97 -15.00 -21.23 -26.60
N LYS A 98 -15.15 -22.56 -26.61
CA LYS A 98 -14.83 -23.39 -25.45
C LYS A 98 -13.96 -24.61 -25.75
N ASN A 99 -13.08 -24.98 -24.82
CA ASN A 99 -12.25 -26.19 -24.94
C ASN A 99 -11.44 -26.28 -26.25
N CYS A 100 -11.05 -25.14 -26.83
CA CYS A 100 -10.27 -25.09 -28.05
C CYS A 100 -8.77 -25.01 -27.74
N THR A 101 -7.93 -25.52 -28.65
CA THR A 101 -6.47 -25.38 -28.60
C THR A 101 -5.99 -24.61 -29.82
N VAL A 102 -5.31 -23.48 -29.62
CA VAL A 102 -4.84 -22.59 -30.69
C VAL A 102 -3.35 -22.30 -30.55
N TYR A 103 -2.61 -22.39 -31.64
CA TYR A 103 -1.16 -22.20 -31.61
C TYR A 103 -0.60 -21.78 -32.97
N ASN A 104 0.62 -21.23 -32.97
CA ASN A 104 1.34 -20.75 -34.15
C ASN A 104 0.59 -19.64 -34.92
N SER A 105 0.07 -18.62 -34.25
CA SER A 105 -0.31 -17.37 -34.93
C SER A 105 0.91 -16.73 -35.61
N SER A 106 0.71 -15.81 -36.56
CA SER A 106 1.82 -14.93 -36.98
C SER A 106 2.16 -13.88 -35.92
N SER A 107 3.22 -13.12 -36.17
CA SER A 107 3.55 -11.89 -35.46
C SER A 107 3.10 -10.68 -36.28
N GLY A 108 2.29 -9.81 -35.68
CA GLY A 108 1.91 -8.50 -36.21
C GLY A 108 2.58 -7.36 -35.44
N ILE A 109 2.33 -6.12 -35.86
CA ILE A 109 2.75 -4.89 -35.17
C ILE A 109 1.47 -4.13 -34.81
N PHE A 110 1.40 -3.39 -33.70
CA PHE A 110 0.22 -2.60 -33.38
C PHE A 110 -0.20 -1.69 -34.57
N PRO A 111 -1.49 -1.62 -34.96
CA PRO A 111 -2.66 -2.29 -34.36
C PRO A 111 -2.99 -3.67 -34.95
N ILE A 112 -2.18 -4.17 -35.89
CA ILE A 112 -2.36 -5.46 -36.59
C ILE A 112 -1.82 -6.66 -35.79
N TYR A 113 -1.80 -6.60 -34.47
CA TYR A 113 -1.40 -7.74 -33.64
C TYR A 113 -2.25 -8.97 -33.91
N GLU A 114 -1.65 -10.14 -33.75
CA GLU A 114 -2.28 -11.43 -34.02
C GLU A 114 -2.39 -12.24 -32.74
N GLY A 115 -3.51 -12.94 -32.59
CA GLY A 115 -3.81 -13.71 -31.39
C GLY A 115 -4.12 -15.16 -31.73
N GLY A 116 -3.89 -16.08 -30.78
CA GLY A 116 -4.41 -17.45 -30.87
C GLY A 116 -5.93 -17.45 -31.08
N ILE A 117 -6.63 -16.69 -30.23
CA ILE A 117 -8.01 -16.25 -30.41
C ILE A 117 -8.01 -14.73 -30.48
N LYS A 118 -8.42 -14.15 -31.61
CA LYS A 118 -8.56 -12.71 -31.81
C LYS A 118 -10.03 -12.36 -32.03
N VAL A 119 -10.52 -11.36 -31.31
CA VAL A 119 -11.86 -10.79 -31.52
C VAL A 119 -11.76 -9.29 -31.76
N VAL A 120 -12.47 -8.79 -32.78
CA VAL A 120 -12.40 -7.40 -33.25
C VAL A 120 -13.81 -6.82 -33.41
N ASN A 121 -14.10 -5.70 -32.76
CA ASN A 121 -15.45 -5.09 -32.78
C ASN A 121 -16.54 -6.07 -32.31
N VAL A 122 -16.25 -6.80 -31.22
CA VAL A 122 -17.10 -7.90 -30.75
C VAL A 122 -17.75 -7.57 -29.41
N THR A 123 -19.02 -8.00 -29.27
CA THR A 123 -19.73 -8.01 -27.99
C THR A 123 -20.44 -9.32 -27.72
N LYS A 124 -20.72 -9.62 -26.44
CA LYS A 124 -21.46 -10.79 -25.93
C LYS A 124 -20.77 -12.15 -26.20
N GLY A 125 -19.47 -12.12 -26.47
CA GLY A 125 -18.64 -13.31 -26.61
C GLY A 125 -18.21 -13.90 -25.27
N VAL A 126 -18.15 -15.23 -25.19
CA VAL A 126 -17.56 -15.92 -24.03
C VAL A 126 -16.49 -16.90 -24.47
N ILE A 127 -15.27 -16.64 -24.05
CA ILE A 127 -14.07 -17.43 -24.35
C ILE A 127 -13.73 -18.19 -23.07
N ILE A 128 -13.93 -19.51 -23.05
CA ILE A 128 -13.84 -20.30 -21.81
C ILE A 128 -13.03 -21.60 -21.97
N ASN A 129 -12.13 -21.88 -21.03
CA ASN A 129 -11.36 -23.13 -20.97
C ASN A 129 -10.57 -23.44 -22.25
N ASN A 130 -10.06 -22.43 -22.94
CA ASN A 130 -9.23 -22.61 -24.12
C ASN A 130 -7.74 -22.65 -23.76
N ILE A 131 -6.94 -23.30 -24.60
CA ILE A 131 -5.48 -23.35 -24.48
C ILE A 131 -4.89 -22.58 -25.67
N ALA A 132 -4.15 -21.50 -25.39
CA ALA A 132 -3.47 -20.67 -26.37
C ALA A 132 -1.97 -20.60 -26.06
N PHE A 133 -1.12 -21.13 -26.93
CA PHE A 133 0.32 -21.17 -26.75
C PHE A 133 1.09 -21.00 -28.06
N ASN A 134 2.34 -20.57 -27.99
CA ASN A 134 3.19 -20.31 -29.16
C ASN A 134 2.51 -19.39 -30.21
N ASN A 135 1.76 -18.41 -29.73
CA ASN A 135 1.21 -17.32 -30.53
C ASN A 135 1.96 -16.03 -30.19
N GLN A 136 1.75 -14.97 -30.96
CA GLN A 136 2.16 -13.64 -30.53
C GLN A 136 1.41 -13.27 -29.25
N ILE A 137 0.09 -13.18 -29.33
CA ILE A 137 -0.79 -13.03 -28.18
C ILE A 137 -1.61 -14.30 -28.00
N GLY A 138 -1.83 -14.77 -26.77
CA GLY A 138 -2.70 -15.92 -26.53
C GLY A 138 -4.15 -15.62 -26.90
N ILE A 139 -4.75 -14.61 -26.25
CA ILE A 139 -6.11 -14.12 -26.52
C ILE A 139 -6.09 -12.60 -26.65
N LEU A 140 -6.60 -12.08 -27.78
CA LEU A 140 -6.63 -10.66 -28.11
C LEU A 140 -8.06 -10.16 -28.29
N LEU A 141 -8.43 -9.14 -27.51
CA LEU A 141 -9.63 -8.33 -27.70
C LEU A 141 -9.20 -6.97 -28.26
N TYR A 142 -9.75 -6.59 -29.42
CA TYR A 142 -9.53 -5.29 -30.02
C TYR A 142 -10.86 -4.57 -30.22
N ASN A 143 -10.97 -3.33 -29.73
CA ASN A 143 -12.19 -2.52 -29.81
C ASN A 143 -13.46 -3.31 -29.45
N SER A 144 -13.40 -4.11 -28.39
CA SER A 144 -14.43 -5.09 -28.04
C SER A 144 -14.96 -4.85 -26.62
N GLU A 145 -16.25 -5.10 -26.43
CA GLU A 145 -16.93 -4.77 -25.17
C GLU A 145 -17.92 -5.83 -24.69
N ASN A 146 -18.14 -5.92 -23.38
CA ASN A 146 -19.10 -6.84 -22.78
C ASN A 146 -18.82 -8.31 -23.14
N ASN A 147 -17.55 -8.72 -23.12
CA ASN A 147 -17.11 -10.09 -23.32
C ASN A 147 -16.61 -10.71 -22.00
N THR A 148 -16.61 -12.04 -21.93
CA THR A 148 -16.08 -12.80 -20.78
C THR A 148 -14.98 -13.76 -21.22
N LEU A 149 -13.83 -13.68 -20.58
CA LEU A 149 -12.71 -14.62 -20.68
C LEU A 149 -12.61 -15.36 -19.35
N SER A 150 -12.83 -16.68 -19.34
CA SER A 150 -12.82 -17.48 -18.11
C SER A 150 -12.07 -18.80 -18.23
N GLY A 151 -11.25 -19.17 -17.24
CA GLY A 151 -10.60 -20.48 -17.21
C GLY A 151 -9.63 -20.76 -18.35
N ASN A 152 -9.24 -19.76 -19.15
CA ASN A 152 -8.34 -19.97 -20.29
C ASN A 152 -6.89 -20.06 -19.85
N LYS A 153 -6.09 -20.84 -20.57
CA LYS A 153 -4.65 -20.96 -20.41
C LYS A 153 -3.94 -20.33 -21.61
N ALA A 154 -3.49 -19.09 -21.44
CA ALA A 154 -2.78 -18.31 -22.44
C ALA A 154 -1.28 -18.21 -22.09
N ASN A 155 -0.58 -19.33 -22.19
CA ASN A 155 0.80 -19.48 -21.71
C ASN A 155 1.79 -19.66 -22.86
N ASN A 156 3.07 -19.32 -22.64
CA ASN A 156 4.14 -19.51 -23.61
C ASN A 156 3.86 -18.81 -24.95
N ASN A 157 3.32 -17.58 -24.90
CA ASN A 157 3.18 -16.69 -26.04
C ASN A 157 4.33 -15.69 -26.07
N THR A 158 4.60 -15.10 -27.23
CA THR A 158 5.81 -14.28 -27.43
C THR A 158 5.63 -12.81 -27.11
N ASP A 159 4.41 -12.35 -26.83
CA ASP A 159 4.10 -10.98 -26.43
C ASP A 159 3.22 -10.94 -25.18
N SER A 160 1.91 -11.21 -25.30
CA SER A 160 1.00 -11.16 -24.16
C SER A 160 0.23 -12.47 -24.02
N GLY A 161 -0.02 -12.91 -22.79
CA GLY A 161 -0.99 -13.98 -22.58
C GLY A 161 -2.38 -13.53 -23.03
N ILE A 162 -2.88 -12.46 -22.41
CA ILE A 162 -4.17 -11.83 -22.75
C ILE A 162 -3.93 -10.33 -22.99
N LEU A 163 -4.41 -9.80 -24.12
CA LEU A 163 -4.39 -8.36 -24.42
C LEU A 163 -5.82 -7.85 -24.65
N LEU A 164 -6.19 -6.80 -23.94
CA LEU A 164 -7.34 -5.96 -24.20
C LEU A 164 -6.82 -4.63 -24.75
N ALA A 165 -7.07 -4.36 -26.03
CA ALA A 165 -6.71 -3.10 -26.68
C ALA A 165 -7.99 -2.35 -27.05
N GLU A 166 -8.14 -1.11 -26.56
CA GLU A 166 -9.31 -0.27 -26.77
C GLU A 166 -10.63 -0.98 -26.39
N SER A 167 -10.56 -1.89 -25.41
CA SER A 167 -11.63 -2.85 -25.12
C SER A 167 -12.18 -2.64 -23.72
N ASN A 168 -13.45 -2.23 -23.65
CA ASN A 168 -14.08 -1.75 -22.41
C ASN A 168 -15.10 -2.75 -21.85
N ASN A 169 -15.41 -2.67 -20.56
CA ASN A 169 -16.52 -3.43 -19.95
C ASN A 169 -16.40 -4.97 -20.11
N ASN A 170 -15.19 -5.51 -20.11
CA ASN A 170 -14.94 -6.95 -20.22
C ASN A 170 -14.63 -7.57 -18.85
N LEU A 171 -14.93 -8.87 -18.72
CA LEU A 171 -14.59 -9.69 -17.56
C LEU A 171 -13.49 -10.69 -17.92
N VAL A 172 -12.34 -10.59 -17.27
CA VAL A 172 -11.21 -11.52 -17.38
C VAL A 172 -11.04 -12.21 -16.02
N TRP A 173 -11.54 -13.43 -15.92
CA TRP A 173 -11.72 -14.13 -14.64
C TRP A 173 -11.08 -15.52 -14.63
N GLU A 174 -10.30 -15.86 -13.61
CA GLU A 174 -9.72 -17.22 -13.44
C GLU A 174 -8.93 -17.74 -14.66
N ASN A 175 -8.24 -16.87 -15.38
CA ASN A 175 -7.36 -17.28 -16.47
C ASN A 175 -5.92 -17.51 -15.96
N THR A 176 -5.17 -18.33 -16.66
CA THR A 176 -3.72 -18.49 -16.48
C THR A 176 -2.99 -17.85 -17.66
N ALA A 177 -2.05 -16.95 -17.38
CA ALA A 177 -1.24 -16.26 -18.39
C ALA A 177 0.24 -16.26 -17.97
N ASN A 178 0.85 -17.44 -18.01
CA ASN A 178 2.18 -17.69 -17.47
C ASN A 178 3.22 -17.92 -18.56
N TYR A 179 4.49 -17.67 -18.24
CA TYR A 179 5.63 -17.97 -19.11
C TYR A 179 5.53 -17.32 -20.50
N ASN A 180 4.92 -16.14 -20.61
CA ASN A 180 4.94 -15.39 -21.86
C ASN A 180 6.28 -14.65 -21.96
N ILE A 181 7.04 -14.96 -23.01
CA ILE A 181 8.46 -14.61 -23.15
C ILE A 181 8.78 -14.35 -24.62
N ASP A 182 9.20 -13.12 -24.93
CA ASP A 182 9.80 -12.77 -26.21
C ASP A 182 11.27 -13.22 -26.22
N SER A 183 11.58 -14.15 -27.13
CA SER A 183 12.95 -14.62 -27.37
C SER A 183 13.94 -13.55 -27.85
N THR A 184 13.44 -12.39 -28.31
CA THR A 184 14.27 -11.26 -28.75
C THR A 184 14.63 -10.28 -27.62
N GLY A 185 14.10 -10.51 -26.41
CA GLY A 185 14.42 -9.73 -25.21
C GLY A 185 13.50 -8.54 -24.94
N ASN A 186 12.44 -8.33 -25.73
CA ASN A 186 11.41 -7.34 -25.37
C ASN A 186 10.58 -7.82 -24.18
N SER A 187 9.91 -6.87 -23.52
CA SER A 187 9.00 -7.17 -22.41
C SER A 187 7.73 -7.84 -22.95
N SER A 188 7.42 -9.02 -22.41
CA SER A 188 6.18 -9.76 -22.63
C SER A 188 5.35 -9.76 -21.36
N PHE A 189 4.05 -9.59 -21.52
CA PHE A 189 3.13 -9.35 -20.42
C PHE A 189 2.25 -10.58 -20.16
N GLY A 190 1.80 -10.73 -18.93
CA GLY A 190 0.78 -11.72 -18.64
C GLY A 190 -0.60 -11.27 -19.15
N ILE A 191 -1.11 -10.19 -18.55
CA ILE A 191 -2.36 -9.53 -18.96
C ILE A 191 -2.08 -8.05 -19.22
N ASN A 192 -2.38 -7.57 -20.42
CA ASN A 192 -2.20 -6.18 -20.82
C ASN A 192 -3.55 -5.52 -21.13
N LEU A 193 -3.79 -4.36 -20.52
CA LEU A 193 -4.89 -3.45 -20.82
C LEU A 193 -4.30 -2.16 -21.42
N TYR A 194 -4.56 -1.95 -22.71
CA TYR A 194 -4.14 -0.76 -23.44
C TYR A 194 -5.39 0.05 -23.82
N LEU A 195 -5.49 1.29 -23.32
CA LEU A 195 -6.63 2.19 -23.56
C LEU A 195 -7.99 1.52 -23.27
N SER A 196 -8.05 0.70 -22.23
CA SER A 196 -9.14 -0.24 -21.96
C SER A 196 -9.74 0.01 -20.58
N ASN A 197 -10.94 0.57 -20.56
CA ASN A 197 -11.59 1.10 -19.36
C ASN A 197 -12.72 0.20 -18.83
N ASN A 198 -13.03 0.33 -17.55
CA ASN A 198 -14.17 -0.34 -16.91
C ASN A 198 -14.14 -1.89 -17.02
N ASN A 199 -12.96 -2.50 -17.09
CA ASN A 199 -12.80 -3.94 -17.11
C ASN A 199 -12.65 -4.51 -15.69
N THR A 200 -13.05 -5.77 -15.51
CA THR A 200 -12.83 -6.53 -14.29
C THR A 200 -11.83 -7.65 -14.56
N ILE A 201 -10.68 -7.58 -13.89
CA ILE A 201 -9.58 -8.57 -13.96
C ILE A 201 -9.53 -9.25 -12.60
N SER A 202 -10.04 -10.48 -12.49
CA SER A 202 -10.22 -11.13 -11.18
C SER A 202 -9.76 -12.59 -11.13
N GLY A 203 -9.12 -13.00 -10.03
CA GLY A 203 -8.78 -14.41 -9.79
C GLY A 203 -7.80 -15.02 -10.80
N ASN A 204 -7.09 -14.21 -11.61
CA ASN A 204 -6.17 -14.73 -12.62
C ASN A 204 -4.82 -15.12 -12.00
N THR A 205 -4.16 -16.11 -12.59
CA THR A 205 -2.78 -16.50 -12.28
C THR A 205 -1.85 -16.04 -13.39
N VAL A 206 -0.86 -15.22 -13.05
CA VAL A 206 -0.04 -14.46 -14.00
C VAL A 206 1.43 -14.46 -13.56
N GLU A 207 2.12 -15.56 -13.84
CA GLU A 207 3.43 -15.83 -13.25
C GLU A 207 4.53 -16.12 -14.27
N ASN A 208 5.77 -15.82 -13.88
CA ASN A 208 6.98 -16.15 -14.65
C ASN A 208 7.00 -15.55 -16.07
N ASN A 209 6.41 -14.37 -16.26
CA ASN A 209 6.54 -13.61 -17.51
C ASN A 209 7.86 -12.80 -17.50
N ASN A 210 8.45 -12.56 -18.67
CA ASN A 210 9.73 -11.84 -18.76
C ASN A 210 9.59 -10.31 -18.58
N GLY A 211 8.37 -9.77 -18.62
CA GLY A 211 7.99 -8.38 -18.35
C GLY A 211 7.05 -8.27 -17.16
N GLU A 212 6.05 -7.39 -17.27
CA GLU A 212 5.08 -7.14 -16.19
C GLU A 212 4.03 -8.27 -16.11
N GLY A 213 3.54 -8.57 -14.90
CA GLY A 213 2.44 -9.51 -14.72
C GLY A 213 1.15 -8.97 -15.32
N ILE A 214 0.56 -7.97 -14.67
CA ILE A 214 -0.62 -7.25 -15.17
C ILE A 214 -0.23 -5.79 -15.42
N ILE A 215 -0.48 -5.26 -16.61
CA ILE A 215 -0.19 -3.86 -16.97
C ILE A 215 -1.45 -3.14 -17.47
N LEU A 216 -1.62 -1.91 -17.00
CA LEU A 216 -2.62 -0.95 -17.45
C LEU A 216 -1.91 0.27 -18.02
N GLU A 217 -2.20 0.60 -19.28
CA GLU A 217 -1.68 1.77 -19.98
C GLU A 217 -2.85 2.62 -20.49
N GLY A 218 -2.99 3.85 -19.99
CA GLY A 218 -4.11 4.71 -20.37
C GLY A 218 -5.49 4.11 -20.05
N SER A 219 -5.58 3.29 -19.00
CA SER A 219 -6.70 2.38 -18.75
C SER A 219 -7.34 2.65 -17.39
N ASP A 220 -8.47 3.35 -17.42
CA ASP A 220 -9.14 3.90 -16.25
C ASP A 220 -10.30 3.02 -15.75
N ARG A 221 -10.65 3.19 -14.47
CA ARG A 221 -11.86 2.59 -13.86
C ARG A 221 -11.91 1.07 -13.92
N ASN A 222 -10.76 0.41 -13.98
CA ASN A 222 -10.67 -1.04 -13.95
C ASN A 222 -10.63 -1.56 -12.51
N THR A 223 -11.12 -2.78 -12.32
CA THR A 223 -11.06 -3.50 -11.04
C THR A 223 -10.14 -4.71 -11.17
N LEU A 224 -9.03 -4.72 -10.44
CA LEU A 224 -8.06 -5.81 -10.34
C LEU A 224 -8.20 -6.44 -8.96
N SER A 225 -8.83 -7.62 -8.87
CA SER A 225 -9.14 -8.26 -7.59
C SER A 225 -8.72 -9.73 -7.47
N GLY A 226 -8.05 -10.11 -6.38
CA GLY A 226 -7.76 -11.52 -6.10
C GLY A 226 -6.83 -12.20 -7.13
N ASN A 227 -6.07 -11.44 -7.92
CA ASN A 227 -5.12 -12.01 -8.87
C ASN A 227 -3.82 -12.43 -8.18
N THR A 228 -3.16 -13.43 -8.73
CA THR A 228 -1.82 -13.86 -8.34
C THR A 228 -0.84 -13.50 -9.46
N ALA A 229 -0.03 -12.46 -9.27
CA ALA A 229 0.96 -11.98 -10.25
C ALA A 229 2.40 -12.02 -9.67
N ASN A 230 2.92 -13.24 -9.51
CA ASN A 230 4.20 -13.50 -8.84
C ASN A 230 5.33 -13.84 -9.80
N ASN A 231 6.57 -13.72 -9.34
CA ASN A 231 7.77 -14.21 -10.04
C ASN A 231 7.92 -13.66 -11.47
N ASN A 232 7.37 -12.47 -11.75
CA ASN A 232 7.56 -11.82 -13.04
C ASN A 232 8.88 -11.05 -13.01
N ASN A 233 9.60 -11.05 -14.14
CA ASN A 233 10.90 -10.38 -14.26
C ASN A 233 10.77 -8.84 -14.33
N GLY A 234 9.53 -8.34 -14.41
CA GLY A 234 9.18 -6.96 -14.17
C GLY A 234 8.49 -6.76 -12.81
N ARG A 235 7.36 -6.07 -12.83
CA ARG A 235 6.47 -5.73 -11.72
C ARG A 235 5.29 -6.69 -11.71
N GLY A 236 4.71 -6.92 -10.54
CA GLY A 236 3.49 -7.74 -10.43
C GLY A 236 2.31 -7.05 -11.10
N ILE A 237 2.00 -5.83 -10.68
CA ILE A 237 0.95 -4.98 -11.27
C ILE A 237 1.55 -3.59 -11.56
N TYR A 238 1.35 -3.09 -12.77
CA TYR A 238 1.84 -1.77 -13.20
C TYR A 238 0.71 -0.93 -13.81
N LEU A 239 0.51 0.28 -13.29
CA LEU A 239 -0.38 1.30 -13.83
C LEU A 239 0.45 2.46 -14.39
N SER A 240 0.20 2.80 -15.65
CA SER A 240 0.82 3.93 -16.35
C SER A 240 -0.27 4.83 -16.90
N ILE A 241 -0.35 6.06 -16.41
CA ILE A 241 -1.37 7.05 -16.84
C ILE A 241 -2.77 6.43 -16.76
N SER A 242 -3.10 5.82 -15.61
CA SER A 242 -4.30 4.99 -15.47
C SER A 242 -4.98 5.32 -14.15
N ASP A 243 -6.11 6.01 -14.23
CA ASP A 243 -6.76 6.64 -13.10
C ASP A 243 -7.99 5.89 -12.62
N ASN A 244 -8.39 6.15 -11.38
CA ASN A 244 -9.65 5.66 -10.81
C ASN A 244 -9.77 4.13 -10.80
N ASN A 245 -8.66 3.40 -10.75
CA ASN A 245 -8.64 1.94 -10.68
C ASN A 245 -8.73 1.43 -9.24
N THR A 246 -9.29 0.23 -9.08
CA THR A 246 -9.35 -0.49 -7.80
C THR A 246 -8.46 -1.73 -7.87
N ILE A 247 -7.42 -1.79 -7.04
CA ILE A 247 -6.46 -2.89 -6.94
C ILE A 247 -6.61 -3.50 -5.54
N SER A 248 -7.28 -4.64 -5.43
CA SER A 248 -7.64 -5.22 -4.13
C SER A 248 -7.37 -6.71 -3.96
N GLY A 249 -6.84 -7.11 -2.80
CA GLY A 249 -6.69 -8.54 -2.46
C GLY A 249 -5.78 -9.34 -3.38
N ASN A 250 -4.87 -8.70 -4.12
CA ASN A 250 -3.96 -9.39 -5.04
C ASN A 250 -2.71 -9.91 -4.30
N ILE A 251 -2.13 -10.99 -4.82
CA ILE A 251 -0.86 -11.56 -4.37
C ILE A 251 0.19 -11.25 -5.45
N VAL A 252 1.17 -10.40 -5.13
CA VAL A 252 2.14 -9.79 -6.05
C VAL A 252 3.55 -9.86 -5.46
N ASN A 253 3.98 -11.07 -5.15
CA ASN A 253 5.23 -11.36 -4.47
C ASN A 253 6.34 -11.80 -5.45
N TYR A 254 7.60 -11.71 -5.00
CA TYR A 254 8.76 -12.27 -5.70
C TYR A 254 8.98 -11.72 -7.11
N ASN A 255 8.47 -10.52 -7.41
CA ASN A 255 8.73 -9.88 -8.69
C ASN A 255 10.10 -9.20 -8.66
N PHE A 256 10.78 -9.20 -9.80
CA PHE A 256 12.15 -8.67 -9.91
C PHE A 256 12.23 -7.15 -9.76
N LYS A 257 11.11 -6.43 -9.90
CA LYS A 257 11.01 -4.99 -9.60
C LYS A 257 10.07 -4.77 -8.41
N SER A 258 9.03 -3.94 -8.58
CA SER A 258 8.06 -3.65 -7.53
C SER A 258 6.87 -4.61 -7.58
N GLY A 259 6.22 -4.86 -6.44
CA GLY A 259 4.96 -5.61 -6.41
C GLY A 259 3.85 -4.87 -7.15
N ILE A 260 3.56 -3.64 -6.72
CA ILE A 260 2.62 -2.72 -7.36
C ILE A 260 3.33 -1.40 -7.67
N TYR A 261 3.14 -0.87 -8.88
CA TYR A 261 3.67 0.44 -9.28
C TYR A 261 2.61 1.30 -9.95
N LEU A 262 2.47 2.54 -9.47
CA LEU A 262 1.64 3.59 -10.08
C LEU A 262 2.57 4.68 -10.63
N TYR A 263 2.44 4.95 -11.92
CA TYR A 263 3.20 5.97 -12.64
C TYR A 263 2.23 6.96 -13.29
N PHE A 264 2.30 8.24 -12.90
CA PHE A 264 1.35 9.26 -13.35
C PHE A 264 -0.12 8.81 -13.26
N SER A 265 -0.48 8.12 -12.17
CA SER A 265 -1.78 7.47 -12.03
C SER A 265 -2.47 7.96 -10.76
N GLU A 266 -3.61 8.61 -10.94
CA GLU A 266 -4.31 9.35 -9.89
C GLU A 266 -5.60 8.66 -9.43
N ASN A 267 -6.05 8.99 -8.22
CA ASN A 267 -7.36 8.59 -7.70
C ASN A 267 -7.57 7.06 -7.64
N ASN A 268 -6.51 6.27 -7.50
CA ASN A 268 -6.58 4.82 -7.40
C ASN A 268 -6.75 4.34 -5.94
N SER A 269 -7.44 3.21 -5.77
CA SER A 269 -7.57 2.52 -4.49
C SER A 269 -6.76 1.23 -4.51
N VAL A 270 -5.73 1.15 -3.66
CA VAL A 270 -4.84 -0.01 -3.51
C VAL A 270 -5.06 -0.59 -2.12
N SER A 271 -5.77 -1.72 -2.00
CA SER A 271 -6.19 -2.24 -0.68
C SER A 271 -6.02 -3.74 -0.47
N GLY A 272 -5.57 -4.15 0.72
CA GLY A 272 -5.51 -5.57 1.11
C GLY A 272 -4.60 -6.44 0.24
N ASN A 273 -3.62 -5.87 -0.47
CA ASN A 273 -2.71 -6.62 -1.33
C ASN A 273 -1.52 -7.18 -0.55
N PHE A 274 -0.99 -8.31 -1.02
CA PHE A 274 0.24 -8.94 -0.52
C PHE A 274 1.37 -8.69 -1.53
N ALA A 275 2.20 -7.70 -1.26
CA ALA A 275 3.32 -7.24 -2.10
C ALA A 275 4.67 -7.44 -1.38
N ASN A 276 5.00 -8.70 -1.08
CA ASN A 276 6.16 -9.07 -0.26
C ASN A 276 7.29 -9.66 -1.11
N GLN A 277 8.52 -9.55 -0.61
CA GLN A 277 9.69 -10.22 -1.20
C GLN A 277 9.92 -9.86 -2.68
N ASN A 278 9.56 -8.64 -3.07
CA ASN A 278 9.94 -8.08 -4.35
C ASN A 278 11.31 -7.41 -4.23
N ASN A 279 12.12 -7.48 -5.28
CA ASN A 279 13.51 -7.02 -5.21
C ASN A 279 13.68 -5.50 -5.14
N ASN A 280 12.62 -4.71 -5.30
CA ASN A 280 12.62 -3.26 -5.10
C ASN A 280 11.56 -2.87 -4.08
N ASN A 281 10.46 -2.25 -4.50
CA ASN A 281 9.41 -1.77 -3.59
C ASN A 281 8.28 -2.78 -3.45
N GLY A 282 7.63 -2.85 -2.30
CA GLY A 282 6.33 -3.51 -2.20
C GLY A 282 5.29 -2.74 -3.03
N ILE A 283 5.11 -1.46 -2.72
CA ILE A 283 4.24 -0.53 -3.46
C ILE A 283 4.99 0.75 -3.76
N TYR A 284 4.98 1.19 -5.02
CA TYR A 284 5.65 2.43 -5.45
C TYR A 284 4.68 3.36 -6.16
N LEU A 285 4.71 4.64 -5.79
CA LEU A 285 3.99 5.73 -6.44
C LEU A 285 5.02 6.75 -6.96
N TYR A 286 4.96 7.04 -8.26
CA TYR A 286 5.79 8.07 -8.88
C TYR A 286 4.91 9.05 -9.66
N TYR A 287 4.98 10.33 -9.30
CA TYR A 287 4.09 11.37 -9.84
C TYR A 287 2.61 10.99 -9.77
N SER A 288 2.18 10.37 -8.68
CA SER A 288 0.85 9.75 -8.57
C SER A 288 0.11 10.32 -7.37
N GLU A 289 -0.88 11.18 -7.64
CA GLU A 289 -1.58 11.96 -6.63
C GLU A 289 -2.95 11.37 -6.25
N ASN A 290 -3.47 11.76 -5.08
CA ASN A 290 -4.84 11.45 -4.67
C ASN A 290 -5.16 9.94 -4.56
N ASN A 291 -4.16 9.08 -4.33
CA ASN A 291 -4.35 7.64 -4.18
C ASN A 291 -4.60 7.24 -2.72
N THR A 292 -5.32 6.14 -2.53
CA THR A 292 -5.55 5.53 -1.20
C THR A 292 -4.92 4.15 -1.14
N LEU A 293 -3.92 3.99 -0.26
CA LEU A 293 -3.23 2.74 0.03
C LEU A 293 -3.65 2.25 1.41
N SER A 294 -4.45 1.19 1.49
CA SER A 294 -5.02 0.72 2.77
C SER A 294 -4.87 -0.77 3.06
N GLY A 295 -4.44 -1.12 4.27
CA GLY A 295 -4.43 -2.52 4.72
C GLY A 295 -3.54 -3.45 3.89
N ASN A 296 -2.52 -2.93 3.18
CA ASN A 296 -1.61 -3.73 2.37
C ASN A 296 -0.47 -4.32 3.21
N PHE A 297 0.06 -5.44 2.76
CA PHE A 297 1.23 -6.11 3.31
C PHE A 297 2.40 -5.96 2.34
N ALA A 298 3.40 -5.16 2.69
CA ALA A 298 4.56 -4.87 1.86
C ALA A 298 5.85 -5.10 2.66
N ASN A 299 6.12 -6.38 2.96
CA ASN A 299 7.22 -6.81 3.83
C ASN A 299 8.37 -7.44 3.05
N ASN A 300 9.59 -7.36 3.59
CA ASN A 300 10.78 -7.99 3.02
C ASN A 300 11.08 -7.56 1.58
N ASN A 301 10.86 -6.29 1.26
CA ASN A 301 11.32 -5.65 0.02
C ASN A 301 12.50 -4.71 0.34
N ASP A 302 13.07 -4.01 -0.64
CA ASP A 302 13.98 -2.89 -0.34
C ASP A 302 13.22 -1.79 0.42
N TYR A 303 12.15 -1.26 -0.19
CA TYR A 303 11.24 -0.33 0.45
C TYR A 303 9.85 -0.95 0.58
N GLY A 304 9.18 -0.76 1.72
CA GLY A 304 7.80 -1.22 1.87
C GLY A 304 6.85 -0.45 0.96
N ILE A 305 6.67 0.83 1.25
CA ILE A 305 5.89 1.78 0.44
C ILE A 305 6.75 3.01 0.15
N TYR A 306 6.88 3.37 -1.12
CA TYR A 306 7.61 4.55 -1.55
C TYR A 306 6.71 5.52 -2.34
N LEU A 307 6.65 6.77 -1.89
CA LEU A 307 6.01 7.90 -2.57
C LEU A 307 7.12 8.86 -3.05
N ASP A 308 7.20 9.05 -4.36
CA ASP A 308 8.16 9.93 -5.01
C ASP A 308 7.40 10.96 -5.88
N ASN A 309 7.58 12.25 -5.56
CA ASN A 309 6.82 13.35 -6.17
C ASN A 309 5.29 13.08 -6.20
N SER A 310 4.75 12.52 -5.12
CA SER A 310 3.38 12.00 -5.08
C SER A 310 2.62 12.65 -3.93
N ASP A 311 1.86 13.69 -4.26
CA ASP A 311 1.15 14.54 -3.30
C ASP A 311 -0.26 14.01 -2.96
N ASP A 312 -0.81 14.48 -1.85
CA ASP A 312 -2.23 14.31 -1.48
C ASP A 312 -2.71 12.83 -1.41
N ASN A 313 -1.82 11.89 -1.06
CA ASN A 313 -2.16 10.48 -0.88
C ASN A 313 -2.51 10.10 0.57
N LEU A 314 -3.36 9.09 0.72
CA LEU A 314 -3.69 8.44 2.00
C LEU A 314 -3.02 7.07 2.10
N VAL A 315 -2.09 6.91 3.03
CA VAL A 315 -1.41 5.63 3.35
C VAL A 315 -1.85 5.21 4.74
N TRP A 316 -2.83 4.31 4.83
CA TRP A 316 -3.51 3.99 6.07
C TRP A 316 -3.49 2.49 6.43
N GLY A 317 -3.12 2.14 7.66
CA GLY A 317 -3.30 0.77 8.17
C GLY A 317 -2.46 -0.30 7.47
N ASN A 318 -1.34 0.06 6.82
CA ASN A 318 -0.49 -0.88 6.10
C ASN A 318 0.55 -1.53 7.03
N ILE A 319 1.01 -2.73 6.67
CA ILE A 319 2.05 -3.48 7.37
C ILE A 319 3.27 -3.58 6.46
N VAL A 320 4.35 -2.88 6.84
CA VAL A 320 5.57 -2.65 6.05
C VAL A 320 6.81 -2.98 6.90
N ASN A 321 6.96 -4.25 7.26
CA ASN A 321 8.01 -4.73 8.16
C ASN A 321 9.16 -5.41 7.42
N ASN A 322 10.32 -5.45 8.08
CA ASN A 322 11.50 -6.21 7.64
C ASN A 322 11.98 -5.85 6.23
N ASN A 323 11.80 -4.60 5.81
CA ASN A 323 12.35 -4.14 4.53
C ASN A 323 13.83 -3.76 4.68
N ASP A 324 14.59 -3.92 3.61
CA ASP A 324 16.05 -3.76 3.60
C ASP A 324 16.50 -2.29 3.66
N GLU A 325 15.58 -1.35 3.43
CA GLU A 325 15.75 0.09 3.60
C GLU A 325 14.68 0.65 4.56
N GLU A 326 13.73 1.44 4.05
CA GLU A 326 12.67 2.05 4.84
C GLU A 326 11.31 1.33 4.71
N GLY A 327 10.53 1.35 5.79
CA GLY A 327 9.15 0.86 5.76
C GLY A 327 8.27 1.74 4.87
N ILE A 328 8.23 3.04 5.15
CA ILE A 328 7.55 4.05 4.33
C ILE A 328 8.52 5.20 4.04
N ARG A 329 8.70 5.55 2.76
CA ARG A 329 9.50 6.71 2.33
C ARG A 329 8.64 7.70 1.55
N LEU A 330 8.78 8.98 1.87
CA LEU A 330 8.25 10.11 1.12
C LEU A 330 9.43 10.97 0.64
N TYR A 331 9.56 11.12 -0.67
CA TYR A 331 10.54 12.00 -1.30
C TYR A 331 9.79 13.03 -2.15
N LEU A 332 10.03 14.33 -1.89
CA LEU A 332 9.35 15.43 -2.58
C LEU A 332 7.81 15.27 -2.62
N SER A 333 7.24 14.68 -1.57
CA SER A 333 5.83 14.26 -1.53
C SER A 333 5.10 14.95 -0.39
N ASN A 334 4.20 15.87 -0.74
CA ASN A 334 3.57 16.82 0.17
C ASN A 334 2.11 16.45 0.46
N LYS A 335 1.59 16.97 1.58
CA LYS A 335 0.16 16.85 1.97
C LYS A 335 -0.38 15.42 2.05
N ASN A 336 0.50 14.43 2.24
CA ASN A 336 0.10 13.06 2.43
C ASN A 336 -0.36 12.81 3.87
N ASN A 337 -1.28 11.87 4.02
CA ASN A 337 -1.70 11.33 5.31
C ASN A 337 -1.17 9.92 5.49
N ILE A 338 -0.15 9.78 6.34
CA ILE A 338 0.47 8.52 6.72
C ILE A 338 -0.06 8.13 8.09
N SER A 339 -1.07 7.25 8.16
CA SER A 339 -1.77 6.96 9.40
C SER A 339 -1.90 5.48 9.75
N GLU A 340 -1.76 5.17 11.04
CA GLU A 340 -2.01 3.83 11.61
C GLU A 340 -1.23 2.69 10.94
N ASN A 341 -0.08 2.98 10.32
CA ASN A 341 0.77 1.97 9.70
C ASN A 341 1.70 1.31 10.73
N ILE A 342 2.10 0.07 10.44
CA ILE A 342 3.05 -0.70 11.24
C ILE A 342 4.32 -0.91 10.40
N ALA A 343 5.40 -0.21 10.76
CA ALA A 343 6.69 -0.18 10.08
C ALA A 343 7.83 -0.59 11.01
N ASN A 344 7.84 -1.86 11.40
CA ASN A 344 8.80 -2.41 12.35
C ASN A 344 9.92 -3.21 11.68
N HIS A 345 11.06 -3.30 12.35
CA HIS A 345 12.19 -4.16 11.94
C HIS A 345 12.73 -3.88 10.53
N ASN A 346 12.46 -2.70 9.97
CA ASN A 346 13.13 -2.26 8.75
C ASN A 346 14.58 -1.94 9.07
N ILE A 347 15.49 -2.30 8.15
CA ILE A 347 16.93 -2.18 8.39
C ILE A 347 17.30 -0.73 8.68
N ARG A 348 16.68 0.25 8.02
CA ARG A 348 16.92 1.67 8.29
C ARG A 348 15.79 2.29 9.11
N PHE A 349 14.83 2.93 8.46
CA PHE A 349 13.83 3.75 9.14
C PHE A 349 12.45 3.14 9.01
N GLY A 350 11.63 3.27 10.04
CA GLY A 350 10.23 2.89 9.90
C GLY A 350 9.51 3.83 8.94
N ILE A 351 9.64 5.14 9.15
CA ILE A 351 9.08 6.17 8.27
C ILE A 351 10.12 7.26 8.02
N LEU A 352 10.31 7.64 6.75
CA LEU A 352 11.21 8.71 6.32
C LEU A 352 10.45 9.74 5.47
N LEU A 353 10.61 11.02 5.80
CA LEU A 353 10.20 12.16 4.98
C LEU A 353 11.43 12.96 4.58
N GLU A 354 11.60 13.21 3.29
CA GLU A 354 12.71 13.99 2.73
C GLU A 354 12.14 15.02 1.75
N GLU A 355 12.50 16.29 1.95
CA GLU A 355 11.96 17.44 1.19
C GLU A 355 10.42 17.43 1.09
N SER A 356 9.74 16.89 2.11
CA SER A 356 8.33 16.53 2.08
C SER A 356 7.56 17.33 3.13
N ASN A 357 6.62 18.17 2.68
CA ASN A 357 6.01 19.21 3.50
C ASN A 357 4.51 18.98 3.75
N ILE A 358 4.00 19.53 4.85
CA ILE A 358 2.55 19.57 5.15
C ILE A 358 1.95 18.16 5.26
N ASN A 359 2.75 17.15 5.58
CA ASN A 359 2.28 15.79 5.77
C ASN A 359 1.74 15.59 7.19
N LEU A 360 0.72 14.73 7.31
CA LEU A 360 0.23 14.22 8.58
C LEU A 360 0.81 12.81 8.78
N VAL A 361 1.58 12.60 9.83
CA VAL A 361 2.08 11.29 10.26
C VAL A 361 1.44 10.97 11.60
N TRP A 362 0.38 10.15 11.59
CA TRP A 362 -0.50 9.97 12.75
C TRP A 362 -0.66 8.51 13.19
N GLY A 363 -0.47 8.22 14.48
CA GLY A 363 -0.83 6.92 15.05
C GLY A 363 -0.03 5.73 14.52
N ASN A 364 1.12 5.97 13.87
CA ASN A 364 1.94 4.89 13.31
C ASN A 364 2.78 4.21 14.40
N THR A 365 3.10 2.94 14.17
CA THR A 365 4.04 2.17 14.99
C THR A 365 5.31 1.90 14.19
N ALA A 366 6.45 2.43 14.64
CA ALA A 366 7.73 2.35 13.94
C ALA A 366 8.85 1.92 14.92
N ASN A 367 8.79 0.66 15.35
CA ASN A 367 9.65 0.09 16.38
C ASN A 367 10.77 -0.80 15.81
N TYR A 368 11.85 -0.96 16.58
CA TYR A 368 12.93 -1.91 16.28
C TYR A 368 13.63 -1.67 14.93
N ASN A 369 13.61 -0.44 14.43
CA ASN A 369 14.36 0.01 13.26
C ASN A 369 15.70 0.64 13.70
N ILE A 370 16.58 1.04 12.76
CA ILE A 370 17.68 1.97 13.10
C ILE A 370 17.12 3.33 13.54
N GLY A 371 16.06 3.82 12.91
CA GLY A 371 15.34 5.04 13.33
C GLY A 371 13.83 4.88 13.21
N GLY A 372 13.06 5.48 14.12
CA GLY A 372 11.60 5.37 14.10
C GLY A 372 10.98 6.19 12.97
N ILE A 373 10.90 7.51 13.17
CA ILE A 373 10.36 8.49 12.22
C ILE A 373 11.39 9.59 11.98
N TRP A 374 11.90 9.70 10.77
CA TRP A 374 12.94 10.67 10.41
C TRP A 374 12.43 11.68 9.38
N LEU A 375 12.80 12.94 9.55
CA LEU A 375 12.45 14.07 8.68
C LEU A 375 13.74 14.82 8.29
N TYR A 376 14.01 14.95 6.99
CA TYR A 376 15.22 15.56 6.44
C TYR A 376 14.95 16.73 5.50
N ASP A 377 16.00 17.55 5.32
CA ASP A 377 16.19 18.47 4.21
C ASP A 377 14.94 19.30 3.91
N LEU A 378 14.67 20.29 4.75
CA LEU A 378 13.57 21.22 4.54
C LEU A 378 12.18 20.55 4.55
N SER A 379 12.01 19.42 5.24
CA SER A 379 10.68 18.86 5.55
C SER A 379 9.96 19.72 6.58
N ASN A 380 9.20 20.70 6.10
CA ASN A 380 8.56 21.74 6.90
C ASN A 380 7.05 21.51 7.09
N LYS A 381 6.50 22.10 8.16
CA LYS A 381 5.06 22.16 8.43
C LYS A 381 4.35 20.80 8.52
N ASN A 382 5.10 19.74 8.81
CA ASN A 382 4.56 18.42 9.04
C ASN A 382 3.96 18.32 10.45
N THR A 383 2.94 17.49 10.59
CA THR A 383 2.33 17.14 11.88
C THR A 383 2.63 15.68 12.20
N ILE A 384 3.41 15.44 13.25
CA ILE A 384 3.78 14.12 13.74
C ILE A 384 3.00 13.90 15.05
N LEU A 385 1.94 13.11 15.00
CA LEU A 385 0.93 13.02 16.07
C LEU A 385 0.73 11.59 16.57
N GLY A 386 0.85 11.34 17.87
CA GLY A 386 0.41 10.08 18.48
C GLY A 386 1.15 8.83 18.00
N ASN A 387 2.36 8.96 17.47
CA ASN A 387 3.11 7.82 16.95
C ASN A 387 3.86 7.07 18.07
N THR A 388 4.02 5.76 17.91
CA THR A 388 4.79 4.90 18.82
C THR A 388 6.09 4.46 18.13
N VAL A 389 7.24 4.93 18.64
CA VAL A 389 8.57 4.77 18.04
C VAL A 389 9.59 4.30 19.07
N ASN A 390 9.36 3.09 19.59
CA ASN A 390 10.08 2.50 20.69
C ASN A 390 11.14 1.50 20.25
N ASN A 391 12.13 1.28 21.12
CA ASN A 391 13.13 0.21 20.98
C ASN A 391 13.92 0.26 19.66
N ASN A 392 14.08 1.44 19.07
CA ASN A 392 14.91 1.61 17.88
C ASN A 392 16.40 1.57 18.26
N ASN A 393 17.21 1.03 17.36
CA ASN A 393 18.66 0.91 17.51
C ASN A 393 19.39 2.26 17.42
N GLY A 394 18.68 3.33 17.05
CA GLY A 394 19.13 4.71 17.01
C GLY A 394 18.12 5.64 17.69
N VAL A 395 17.70 6.69 16.98
CA VAL A 395 16.81 7.76 17.51
C VAL A 395 15.35 7.40 17.23
N GLY A 396 14.45 7.68 18.17
CA GLY A 396 13.01 7.50 17.98
C GLY A 396 12.44 8.42 16.89
N ILE A 397 12.52 9.74 17.10
CA ILE A 397 12.14 10.77 16.12
C ILE A 397 13.33 11.70 15.87
N LEU A 398 13.68 11.93 14.61
CA LEU A 398 14.76 12.84 14.23
C LEU A 398 14.24 13.87 13.22
N LEU A 399 14.49 15.14 13.47
CA LEU A 399 14.26 16.25 12.56
C LEU A 399 15.59 16.96 12.27
N ILE A 400 15.96 17.04 11.00
CA ILE A 400 17.16 17.74 10.55
C ILE A 400 16.77 18.82 9.52
N PHE A 401 17.19 20.07 9.78
CA PHE A 401 16.95 21.23 8.92
C PHE A 401 15.47 21.46 8.54
N GLY A 402 14.54 21.12 9.43
CA GLY A 402 13.10 21.26 9.21
C GLY A 402 12.47 22.27 10.16
N ASN A 403 11.57 23.10 9.64
CA ASN A 403 10.98 24.20 10.39
C ASN A 403 9.45 24.12 10.47
N LYS A 404 8.88 24.72 11.51
CA LYS A 404 7.42 24.86 11.69
C LYS A 404 6.68 23.52 11.77
N ASN A 405 7.36 22.46 12.18
CA ASN A 405 6.76 21.16 12.41
C ASN A 405 6.10 21.09 13.80
N ASN A 406 5.07 20.26 13.91
CA ASN A 406 4.38 20.00 15.16
C ASN A 406 4.52 18.52 15.54
N PHE A 407 5.14 18.25 16.68
CA PHE A 407 5.25 16.93 17.28
C PHE A 407 4.35 16.89 18.52
N SER A 408 3.28 16.12 18.48
CA SER A 408 2.33 16.04 19.58
C SER A 408 2.06 14.59 19.99
N GLU A 409 2.01 14.34 21.30
CA GLU A 409 1.58 13.06 21.88
C GLU A 409 2.34 11.81 21.39
N ASN A 410 3.55 11.96 20.85
CA ASN A 410 4.35 10.82 20.39
C ASN A 410 5.01 10.10 21.56
N ILE A 411 5.23 8.80 21.42
CA ILE A 411 5.87 7.92 22.42
C ILE A 411 7.17 7.37 21.81
N ALA A 412 8.31 7.87 22.27
CA ALA A 412 9.66 7.55 21.80
C ALA A 412 10.53 7.00 22.94
N ASN A 413 10.19 5.81 23.42
CA ASN A 413 10.81 5.20 24.60
C ASN A 413 11.82 4.09 24.27
N ASN A 414 12.75 3.86 25.19
CA ASN A 414 13.69 2.72 25.14
C ASN A 414 14.54 2.67 23.86
N ASN A 415 14.79 3.82 23.23
CA ASN A 415 15.67 3.90 22.07
C ASN A 415 17.14 3.90 22.52
N LYS A 416 18.04 3.35 21.69
CA LYS A 416 19.47 3.27 22.01
C LYS A 416 20.21 4.60 21.86
N ARG A 417 19.57 5.60 21.28
CA ARG A 417 19.97 7.01 21.35
C ARG A 417 18.83 7.80 21.97
N SER A 418 18.73 9.09 21.73
CA SER A 418 17.67 9.92 22.30
C SER A 418 16.28 9.59 21.75
N GLY A 419 15.25 9.94 22.50
CA GLY A 419 13.87 9.74 22.08
C GLY A 419 13.50 10.64 20.90
N ILE A 420 13.70 11.96 21.04
CA ILE A 420 13.40 12.96 20.02
C ILE A 420 14.61 13.89 19.86
N ILE A 421 15.05 14.15 18.63
CA ILE A 421 16.13 15.10 18.32
C ILE A 421 15.66 16.09 17.27
N LEU A 422 15.93 17.37 17.52
CA LEU A 422 15.87 18.46 16.56
C LEU A 422 17.29 18.97 16.31
N GLU A 423 17.73 18.99 15.06
CA GLU A 423 19.04 19.46 14.64
C GLU A 423 18.91 20.51 13.54
N GLY A 424 19.49 21.70 13.75
CA GLY A 424 19.39 22.82 12.80
C GLY A 424 17.95 23.22 12.48
N SER A 425 17.02 23.05 13.44
CA SER A 425 15.58 23.01 13.17
C SER A 425 14.82 24.01 14.05
N ASP A 426 14.29 25.05 13.41
CA ASP A 426 13.74 26.20 14.11
C ASP A 426 12.21 26.27 14.07
N ASN A 427 11.64 27.01 15.02
CA ASN A 427 10.21 27.34 15.05
C ASN A 427 9.30 26.11 15.12
N ASN A 428 9.75 25.01 15.73
CA ASN A 428 8.98 23.79 15.89
C ASN A 428 8.25 23.76 17.25
N THR A 429 7.16 22.99 17.32
CA THR A 429 6.40 22.76 18.57
C THR A 429 6.45 21.30 18.95
N LEU A 430 6.83 21.01 20.20
CA LEU A 430 6.78 19.69 20.82
C LEU A 430 5.82 19.75 22.01
N SER A 431 4.67 19.10 21.92
CA SER A 431 3.64 19.14 22.97
C SER A 431 3.22 17.74 23.45
N GLY A 432 3.24 17.50 24.75
CA GLY A 432 2.71 16.25 25.33
C GLY A 432 3.43 14.96 24.90
N ASN A 433 4.63 15.05 24.33
CA ASN A 433 5.39 13.87 23.90
C ASN A 433 5.98 13.14 25.10
N THR A 434 6.20 11.83 24.95
CA THR A 434 6.82 10.97 25.97
C THR A 434 8.09 10.32 25.39
N ALA A 435 9.25 10.67 25.94
CA ALA A 435 10.58 10.19 25.54
C ALA A 435 11.36 9.68 26.76
N ASN A 436 10.96 8.51 27.27
CA ASN A 436 11.48 7.93 28.50
C ASN A 436 12.44 6.75 28.25
N ASN A 437 13.29 6.46 29.23
CA ASN A 437 14.14 5.26 29.27
C ASN A 437 15.08 5.13 28.06
N ASN A 438 15.45 6.25 27.44
CA ASN A 438 16.37 6.25 26.32
C ASN A 438 17.82 6.18 26.81
N GLU A 439 18.70 5.59 26.01
CA GLU A 439 20.10 5.40 26.39
C GLU A 439 20.96 6.67 26.30
N MET A 440 20.41 7.76 25.76
CA MET A 440 20.99 9.11 25.80
C MET A 440 20.02 10.05 26.50
N SER A 441 19.61 11.15 25.86
CA SER A 441 18.61 12.07 26.40
C SER A 441 17.17 11.67 26.06
N GLY A 442 16.19 12.27 26.72
CA GLY A 442 14.81 12.21 26.26
C GLY A 442 14.60 13.04 25.00
N MET A 443 14.92 14.33 25.08
CA MET A 443 14.78 15.28 23.98
C MET A 443 16.04 16.14 23.81
N ASP A 444 16.58 16.22 22.59
CA ASP A 444 17.72 17.06 22.26
C ASP A 444 17.34 18.16 21.26
N LEU A 445 17.79 19.39 21.53
CA LEU A 445 17.77 20.52 20.60
C LEU A 445 19.23 20.90 20.32
N LEU A 446 19.64 20.73 19.07
CA LEU A 446 21.01 20.95 18.61
C LEU A 446 20.99 22.04 17.54
N SER A 447 21.59 23.19 17.82
CA SER A 447 21.55 24.36 16.94
C SER A 447 20.14 24.68 16.44
N SER A 448 19.17 24.65 17.35
CA SER A 448 17.74 24.69 17.02
C SER A 448 17.04 25.78 17.83
N ASP A 449 16.60 26.83 17.15
CA ASP A 449 16.16 28.07 17.77
C ASP A 449 14.64 28.24 17.73
N ASN A 450 14.12 29.07 18.65
CA ASN A 450 12.72 29.49 18.64
C ASN A 450 11.71 28.32 18.72
N ASN A 451 12.08 27.21 19.34
CA ASN A 451 11.21 26.05 19.52
C ASN A 451 10.42 26.14 20.83
N ASN A 452 9.24 25.52 20.85
CA ASN A 452 8.36 25.46 22.02
C ASN A 452 8.14 24.02 22.48
N LEU A 453 8.64 23.69 23.67
CA LEU A 453 8.50 22.38 24.32
C LEU A 453 7.54 22.54 25.50
N SER A 454 6.33 22.00 25.39
CA SER A 454 5.30 22.11 26.43
C SER A 454 4.71 20.77 26.88
N GLY A 455 4.62 20.54 28.19
CA GLY A 455 3.93 19.37 28.75
C GLY A 455 4.56 18.01 28.40
N ASN A 456 5.82 17.97 27.95
CA ASN A 456 6.47 16.72 27.54
C ASN A 456 7.00 15.94 28.75
N LYS A 457 7.16 14.62 28.59
CA LYS A 457 7.74 13.71 29.58
C LYS A 457 9.03 13.12 29.06
N ALA A 458 10.15 13.37 29.73
CA ALA A 458 11.47 12.85 29.41
C ALA A 458 12.14 12.31 30.68
N ASN A 459 11.63 11.19 31.17
CA ASN A 459 12.05 10.59 32.44
C ASN A 459 12.97 9.38 32.23
N ASN A 460 13.83 9.11 33.22
CA ASN A 460 14.66 7.91 33.30
C ASN A 460 15.60 7.72 32.09
N ASN A 461 16.02 8.80 31.45
CA ASN A 461 17.02 8.77 30.38
C ASN A 461 18.42 8.81 31.00
N LYS A 462 19.38 8.11 30.38
CA LYS A 462 20.74 7.96 30.96
C LYS A 462 21.47 9.29 31.10
N GLU A 463 21.22 10.23 30.19
CA GLU A 463 21.85 11.55 30.16
C GLU A 463 20.88 12.63 30.64
N SER A 464 20.34 13.45 29.73
CA SER A 464 19.44 14.55 30.07
C SER A 464 17.98 14.18 29.87
N GLY A 465 17.06 14.76 30.63
CA GLY A 465 15.66 14.76 30.23
C GLY A 465 15.49 15.60 28.97
N ILE A 466 15.92 16.87 29.03
CA ILE A 466 15.97 17.78 27.89
C ILE A 466 17.35 18.42 27.80
N TYR A 467 17.98 18.35 26.63
CA TYR A 467 19.30 18.94 26.36
C TYR A 467 19.23 19.97 25.24
N LEU A 468 19.87 21.13 25.46
CA LEU A 468 20.01 22.21 24.50
C LEU A 468 21.51 22.46 24.25
N TYR A 469 21.91 22.47 22.98
CA TYR A 469 23.27 22.78 22.55
C TYR A 469 23.24 23.83 21.44
N TYR A 470 23.95 24.95 21.60
CA TYR A 470 23.92 26.08 20.65
C TYR A 470 22.50 26.50 20.23
N SER A 471 21.54 26.41 21.14
CA SER A 471 20.11 26.58 20.84
C SER A 471 19.55 27.78 21.58
N GLU A 472 18.98 28.73 20.85
CA GLU A 472 18.60 30.04 21.35
C GLU A 472 17.09 30.29 21.31
N ASN A 473 16.61 31.15 22.22
CA ASN A 473 15.24 31.65 22.22
C ASN A 473 14.15 30.55 22.31
N ASN A 474 14.47 29.39 22.89
CA ASN A 474 13.51 28.30 23.07
C ASN A 474 12.68 28.50 24.34
N THR A 475 11.43 28.01 24.32
CA THR A 475 10.55 27.98 25.50
C THR A 475 10.32 26.54 25.94
N LEU A 476 10.68 26.22 27.19
CA LEU A 476 10.46 24.93 27.82
C LEU A 476 9.49 25.14 28.99
N SER A 477 8.21 24.79 28.82
CA SER A 477 7.17 25.02 29.82
C SER A 477 6.44 23.76 30.28
N GLY A 478 6.30 23.53 31.59
CA GLY A 478 5.44 22.46 32.11
C GLY A 478 5.93 21.04 31.79
N ASN A 479 7.21 20.85 31.48
CA ASN A 479 7.77 19.53 31.14
C ASN A 479 8.14 18.74 32.40
N PHE A 480 8.08 17.41 32.31
CA PHE A 480 8.52 16.47 33.32
C PHE A 480 9.82 15.82 32.86
N ALA A 481 10.94 16.14 33.50
CA ALA A 481 12.25 15.59 33.19
C ALA A 481 12.88 15.04 34.48
N ASN A 482 12.38 13.89 34.93
CA ASN A 482 12.70 13.29 36.22
C ASN A 482 13.63 12.07 36.09
N ASN A 483 14.42 11.79 37.13
CA ASN A 483 15.27 10.59 37.22
C ASN A 483 16.30 10.46 36.08
N ASN A 484 16.81 11.58 35.59
CA ASN A 484 17.89 11.63 34.61
C ASN A 484 19.21 12.03 35.29
N TYR A 485 20.32 11.98 34.57
CA TYR A 485 21.55 12.60 35.09
C TYR A 485 21.38 14.12 35.16
N TYR A 486 20.92 14.75 34.08
CA TYR A 486 20.46 16.14 34.07
C TYR A 486 18.96 16.21 33.84
N GLY A 487 18.20 16.98 34.62
CA GLY A 487 16.80 17.26 34.27
C GLY A 487 16.72 18.07 32.98
N ILE A 488 17.26 19.30 33.01
CA ILE A 488 17.41 20.18 31.84
C ILE A 488 18.86 20.68 31.73
N ASN A 489 19.55 20.43 30.63
CA ASN A 489 20.95 20.84 30.45
C ASN A 489 21.10 21.82 29.27
N LEU A 490 21.72 22.97 29.50
CA LEU A 490 22.00 24.00 28.51
C LEU A 490 23.52 24.15 28.32
N ALA A 491 23.99 23.96 27.10
CA ALA A 491 25.37 24.18 26.70
C ALA A 491 25.43 25.18 25.54
N ALA A 492 26.23 26.24 25.67
CA ALA A 492 26.34 27.36 24.74
C ALA A 492 24.97 27.87 24.21
N SER A 493 23.95 27.88 25.07
CA SER A 493 22.55 28.10 24.66
C SER A 493 21.98 29.33 25.35
N ASN A 494 21.47 30.29 24.58
CA ASN A 494 21.18 31.65 25.07
C ASN A 494 19.69 32.01 25.03
N PHE A 495 19.28 32.92 25.90
CA PHE A 495 17.96 33.54 25.88
C PHE A 495 16.77 32.56 25.92
N ASN A 496 16.96 31.37 26.50
CA ASN A 496 15.91 30.37 26.65
C ASN A 496 15.03 30.67 27.88
N ASN A 497 13.75 30.32 27.79
CA ASN A 497 12.77 30.49 28.86
C ASN A 497 12.32 29.14 29.41
N ILE A 498 12.75 28.80 30.63
CA ILE A 498 12.52 27.53 31.29
C ILE A 498 11.56 27.76 32.46
N THR A 499 10.29 27.40 32.29
CA THR A 499 9.22 27.69 33.25
C THR A 499 8.40 26.49 33.67
N GLU A 500 8.01 26.42 34.94
CA GLU A 500 7.00 25.47 35.42
C GLU A 500 7.34 23.98 35.18
N ASN A 501 8.61 23.65 34.98
CA ASN A 501 9.06 22.27 34.76
C ASN A 501 9.22 21.52 36.09
N THR A 502 8.97 20.21 36.06
CA THR A 502 9.19 19.29 37.18
C THR A 502 10.44 18.46 36.92
N LEU A 503 11.45 18.62 37.78
CA LEU A 503 12.82 18.08 37.63
C LEU A 503 13.22 17.25 38.87
N PHE A 504 12.41 16.26 39.19
CA PHE A 504 12.53 15.41 40.38
C PHE A 504 13.61 14.33 40.22
N ASP A 505 14.38 14.06 41.27
CA ASP A 505 15.35 12.96 41.38
C ASP A 505 16.38 12.88 40.26
N ASN A 506 16.73 14.03 39.68
CA ASN A 506 17.89 14.10 38.80
C ASN A 506 19.19 14.23 39.61
N ASN A 507 20.33 13.75 39.08
CA ASN A 507 21.62 14.02 39.71
C ASN A 507 21.88 15.53 39.78
N ILE A 508 21.53 16.24 38.70
CA ILE A 508 21.54 17.69 38.56
C ILE A 508 20.20 18.12 37.97
N CYS A 509 19.42 18.95 38.69
CA CYS A 509 18.09 19.36 38.21
C CYS A 509 18.14 20.14 36.90
N TYR A 510 18.96 21.18 36.85
CA TYR A 510 19.28 21.88 35.63
C TYR A 510 20.71 22.42 35.67
N SER A 511 21.31 22.60 34.50
CA SER A 511 22.68 23.08 34.33
C SER A 511 22.73 24.09 33.19
N GLU A 512 23.56 25.12 33.35
CA GLU A 512 23.96 26.06 32.29
C GLU A 512 25.48 26.21 32.33
N ASP A 513 26.14 26.16 31.17
CA ASP A 513 27.59 26.40 31.10
C ASP A 513 27.94 27.90 31.11
N GLU A 514 29.23 28.22 31.31
CA GLU A 514 29.72 29.60 31.39
C GLU A 514 29.51 30.42 30.10
N THR A 515 29.24 29.76 28.97
CA THR A 515 29.02 30.40 27.68
C THR A 515 27.54 30.71 27.42
N SER A 516 26.65 30.16 28.23
CA SER A 516 25.20 30.35 28.14
C SER A 516 24.79 31.63 28.86
N ILE A 517 24.11 32.54 28.15
CA ILE A 517 23.71 33.85 28.69
C ILE A 517 22.22 34.15 28.48
N GLY A 518 21.65 34.95 29.38
CA GLY A 518 20.29 35.49 29.23
C GLY A 518 19.16 34.47 29.39
N ASN A 519 19.46 33.25 29.84
CA ASN A 519 18.43 32.25 30.13
C ASN A 519 17.63 32.63 31.39
N THR A 520 16.36 32.23 31.41
CA THR A 520 15.45 32.48 32.54
C THR A 520 14.91 31.17 33.09
N PHE A 521 15.01 31.00 34.41
CA PHE A 521 14.49 29.85 35.14
C PHE A 521 13.46 30.33 36.16
N LYS A 522 12.17 30.03 35.95
CA LYS A 522 11.10 30.52 36.83
C LYS A 522 10.09 29.43 37.15
N ASN A 523 9.70 29.32 38.42
CA ASN A 523 8.68 28.38 38.89
C ASN A 523 8.98 26.90 38.57
N ASN A 524 10.24 26.51 38.35
CA ASN A 524 10.61 25.12 38.16
C ASN A 524 10.72 24.41 39.52
N ILE A 525 10.20 23.20 39.61
CA ILE A 525 10.28 22.35 40.80
C ILE A 525 11.52 21.47 40.67
N CYS A 526 12.54 21.73 41.48
CA CYS A 526 13.74 20.92 41.61
C CYS A 526 13.78 20.31 43.01
N VAL A 527 13.65 18.99 43.09
CA VAL A 527 13.70 18.25 44.34
C VAL A 527 14.54 17.00 44.11
N LYS A 528 15.55 16.81 44.96
CA LYS A 528 16.32 15.57 45.06
C LYS A 528 15.82 14.85 46.30
N VAL A 529 15.15 13.72 46.13
CA VAL A 529 14.77 12.87 47.24
C VAL A 529 15.98 12.06 47.63
N GLU A 530 16.67 12.51 48.67
CA GLU A 530 17.18 11.53 49.62
C GLU A 530 15.95 10.92 50.30
N PRO A 531 15.70 9.60 50.18
CA PRO A 531 14.56 9.01 50.85
C PRO A 531 14.80 9.16 52.36
N ARG A 532 14.07 10.07 53.00
CA ARG A 532 13.94 10.09 54.44
C ARG A 532 12.93 9.02 54.84
N GLU A 533 13.15 8.41 56.00
CA GLU A 533 12.33 7.31 56.51
C GLU A 533 10.82 7.67 56.64
N ASP A 534 10.49 8.95 56.53
CA ASP A 534 9.14 9.48 56.75
C ASP A 534 8.31 9.59 55.45
N ASP A 535 8.92 9.58 54.27
CA ASP A 535 8.21 9.82 52.99
C ASP A 535 7.38 8.61 52.53
N TRP A 536 7.75 7.41 52.96
CA TRP A 536 6.95 6.19 52.76
C TRP A 536 5.69 6.20 53.62
N ILE A 537 5.75 6.84 54.80
CA ILE A 537 4.59 7.02 55.67
C ILE A 537 3.64 8.04 55.05
N ILE A 538 4.15 9.18 54.57
CA ILE A 538 3.31 10.23 53.96
C ILE A 538 2.70 9.76 52.63
N SER A 539 3.48 9.13 51.74
CA SER A 539 2.97 8.60 50.48
C SER A 539 1.99 7.44 50.69
N GLY A 540 2.23 6.58 51.68
CA GLY A 540 1.29 5.54 52.09
C GLY A 540 -0.03 6.11 52.62
N VAL A 541 0.03 7.16 53.45
CA VAL A 541 -1.15 7.84 53.99
C VAL A 541 -1.94 8.56 52.89
N ILE A 542 -1.28 9.25 51.97
CA ILE A 542 -1.96 9.91 50.82
C ILE A 542 -2.61 8.87 49.91
N GLY A 543 -1.92 7.76 49.61
CA GLY A 543 -2.48 6.66 48.83
C GLY A 543 -3.73 6.03 49.48
N ILE A 544 -3.71 5.84 50.81
CA ILE A 544 -4.86 5.34 51.58
C ILE A 544 -6.02 6.34 51.54
N ILE A 545 -5.75 7.65 51.67
CA ILE A 545 -6.80 8.69 51.62
C ILE A 545 -7.45 8.72 50.24
N ILE A 546 -6.68 8.67 49.16
CA ILE A 546 -7.22 8.66 47.78
C ILE A 546 -8.05 7.40 47.55
N ALA A 547 -7.58 6.22 47.96
CA ALA A 547 -8.33 4.98 47.85
C ALA A 547 -9.66 5.04 48.63
N LEU A 548 -9.65 5.63 49.83
CA LEU A 548 -10.86 5.85 50.63
C LEU A 548 -11.83 6.83 49.95
N ILE A 549 -11.35 7.92 49.35
CA ILE A 549 -12.20 8.87 48.61
C ILE A 549 -12.86 8.20 47.41
N ILE A 550 -12.10 7.39 46.65
CA ILE A 550 -12.64 6.63 45.51
C ILE A 550 -13.68 5.60 45.99
N LEU A 551 -13.39 4.85 47.05
CA LEU A 551 -14.34 3.90 47.65
C LEU A 551 -15.60 4.57 48.16
N ILE A 552 -15.49 5.74 48.79
CA ILE A 552 -16.64 6.55 49.22
C ILE A 552 -17.44 7.02 48.00
N GLY A 553 -16.79 7.56 46.96
CA GLY A 553 -17.44 7.97 45.72
C GLY A 553 -18.19 6.82 45.04
N LEU A 554 -17.57 5.65 44.94
CA LEU A 554 -18.18 4.43 44.42
C LEU A 554 -19.35 3.94 45.30
N SER A 555 -19.24 4.05 46.63
CA SER A 555 -20.32 3.69 47.55
C SER A 555 -21.53 4.63 47.44
N VAL A 556 -21.29 5.92 47.21
CA VAL A 556 -22.32 6.95 46.98
C VAL A 556 -23.01 6.69 45.64
N LEU A 557 -22.25 6.43 44.58
CA LEU A 557 -22.77 6.02 43.27
C LEU A 557 -23.61 4.74 43.38
N TYR A 558 -23.12 3.73 44.10
CA TYR A 558 -23.85 2.49 44.35
C TYR A 558 -25.19 2.72 45.10
N TRP A 559 -25.21 3.57 46.12
CA TRP A 559 -26.45 3.91 46.84
C TRP A 559 -27.41 4.78 46.02
N GLN A 560 -26.90 5.70 45.19
CA GLN A 560 -27.72 6.45 44.22
C GLN A 560 -28.33 5.52 43.18
N PHE A 561 -27.59 4.52 42.71
CA PHE A 561 -28.09 3.49 41.80
C PHE A 561 -29.15 2.62 42.47
N LYS A 562 -28.90 2.14 43.69
CA LYS A 562 -29.85 1.31 44.47
C LYS A 562 -31.17 2.04 44.79
N ARG A 563 -31.15 3.36 44.99
CA ARG A 563 -32.35 4.19 45.21
C ARG A 563 -33.19 4.41 43.94
N LYS A 564 -32.59 4.31 42.74
CA LYS A 564 -33.29 4.43 41.45
C LYS A 564 -33.89 3.11 40.95
N VAL A 565 -33.58 1.99 41.59
CA VAL A 565 -34.04 0.62 41.24
C VAL A 565 -35.12 0.12 42.21
N LYS A 566 -35.88 1.03 42.84
CA LYS A 566 -37.04 0.70 43.69
C LYS A 566 -38.28 1.43 43.23
#